data_AF-A0A6J4X267-F1
#
_entry.id   AF-A0A6J4X267-F1
#
_cell.length_a   1.000
_cell.length_b   1.000
_cell.length_c   1.000
_cell.angle_alpha   90.00
_cell.angle_beta   90.00
_cell.angle_gamma   90.00
#
_symmetry.space_group_name_H-M   'P 1'
#
loop_
_entity.id
_entity.type
_entity.pdbx_description
1 polymer ?
#
loop_
_entity_poly.entity_id
_entity_poly.type
_entity_poly.pdbx_seq_one_letter_code
_entity_poly.pdbx_strand_id
1 'polypeptide(L)'
;MERPEHYRWNSLGYHIQTNNQDNFLSTDFGLKEFNVKSQKEPIIRYRRYVYEAGSLNQPEKGSVKVIEDKVLAKERRRAFELSKTDRFRYRTRYFTDSGIIGSKEFVSLNYQRFKNLFSSKHEKKPKPIKGLDGMYSLRRLSEAI
;
A
#
# COMPACT_ATOMS: atom_id res chain seq x y z
N MET A 1 0.58 2.53 15.96
CA MET A 1 0.48 2.33 14.49
C MET A 1 1.07 3.54 13.81
N GLU A 2 1.96 3.36 12.82
CA GLU A 2 2.67 4.50 12.17
C GLU A 2 1.88 5.17 11.04
N ARG A 3 0.98 4.43 10.36
CA ARG A 3 0.24 4.92 9.19
C ARG A 3 -1.23 4.55 9.31
N PRO A 4 -2.16 5.46 8.96
CA PRO A 4 -3.59 5.18 9.04
C PRO A 4 -3.97 3.91 8.27
N GLU A 5 -3.53 3.74 7.02
CA GLU A 5 -3.87 2.58 6.19
C GLU A 5 -3.35 1.21 6.69
N HIS A 6 -2.52 1.17 7.75
CA HIS A 6 -2.17 -0.09 8.42
C HIS A 6 -3.28 -0.58 9.36
N TYR A 7 -4.21 0.28 9.76
CA TYR A 7 -5.35 -0.14 10.57
C TYR A 7 -6.41 -0.81 9.69
N ARG A 8 -6.73 -2.06 10.01
CA ARG A 8 -7.61 -2.91 9.19
C ARG A 8 -9.04 -2.37 9.06
N TRP A 9 -9.55 -1.74 10.11
CA TRP A 9 -10.94 -1.29 10.20
C TRP A 9 -11.05 0.21 10.06
N ASN A 10 -10.42 0.77 9.03
CA ASN A 10 -10.73 2.13 8.59
C ASN A 10 -11.13 2.18 7.12
N SER A 11 -11.85 3.24 6.80
CA SER A 11 -12.31 3.56 5.44
C SER A 11 -11.14 3.67 4.47
N LEU A 12 -10.05 4.35 4.87
CA LEU A 12 -8.90 4.57 4.00
C LEU A 12 -8.24 3.26 3.56
N GLY A 13 -7.99 2.36 4.51
CA GLY A 13 -7.46 1.03 4.31
C GLY A 13 -8.40 0.19 3.46
N TYR A 14 -9.71 0.23 3.71
CA TYR A 14 -10.68 -0.44 2.86
C TYR A 14 -10.60 0.01 1.40
N HIS A 15 -10.69 1.32 1.13
CA HIS A 15 -10.61 1.86 -0.23
C HIS A 15 -9.31 1.46 -0.95
N ILE A 16 -8.18 1.46 -0.26
CA ILE A 16 -6.88 1.12 -0.84
C ILE A 16 -6.75 -0.41 -1.08
N GLN A 17 -7.14 -1.21 -0.09
CA GLN A 17 -6.89 -2.66 -0.06
C GLN A 17 -7.91 -3.45 -0.90
N THR A 18 -9.16 -3.01 -0.97
CA THR A 18 -10.23 -3.72 -1.70
C THR A 18 -10.64 -3.02 -2.99
N ASN A 19 -10.07 -1.84 -3.27
CA ASN A 19 -10.54 -0.97 -4.34
C ASN A 19 -12.02 -0.57 -4.21
N ASN A 20 -12.49 -0.39 -2.98
CA ASN A 20 -13.90 -0.13 -2.67
C ASN A 20 -14.84 -1.20 -3.27
N GLN A 21 -14.52 -2.47 -3.02
CA GLN A 21 -15.29 -3.60 -3.53
C GLN A 21 -16.79 -3.41 -3.25
N ASP A 22 -17.63 -3.73 -4.24
CA ASP A 22 -19.10 -3.58 -4.16
C ASP A 22 -19.59 -2.15 -3.90
N ASN A 23 -18.71 -1.14 -4.03
CA ASN A 23 -18.97 0.25 -3.69
C ASN A 23 -19.52 0.44 -2.26
N PHE A 24 -19.09 -0.41 -1.33
CA PHE A 24 -19.64 -0.46 0.03
C PHE A 24 -19.48 0.86 0.81
N LEU A 25 -18.35 1.55 0.64
CA LEU A 25 -18.11 2.86 1.25
C LEU A 25 -18.23 3.98 0.22
N SER A 26 -18.84 5.09 0.63
CA SER A 26 -18.93 6.29 -0.20
C SER A 26 -17.55 6.92 -0.44
N THR A 27 -17.32 7.36 -1.67
CA THR A 27 -16.13 8.13 -2.08
C THR A 27 -16.38 9.64 -2.05
N ASP A 28 -17.59 10.07 -1.66
CA ASP A 28 -17.92 11.49 -1.55
C ASP A 28 -17.04 12.14 -0.48
N PHE A 29 -16.93 11.55 0.71
CA PHE A 29 -16.22 12.13 1.86
C PHE A 29 -16.64 13.59 2.19
N GLY A 30 -17.81 14.04 1.72
CA GLY A 30 -18.23 15.46 1.78
C GLY A 30 -17.48 16.35 0.79
N LEU A 31 -16.86 15.77 -0.24
CA LEU A 31 -16.03 16.45 -1.23
C LEU A 31 -16.78 16.75 -2.53
N LYS A 32 -18.06 16.37 -2.66
CA LYS A 32 -18.90 16.65 -3.84
C LYS A 32 -18.92 18.13 -4.22
N GLU A 33 -18.78 19.02 -3.24
CA GLU A 33 -18.71 20.48 -3.42
C GLU A 33 -17.42 20.96 -4.12
N PHE A 34 -16.37 20.14 -4.14
CA PHE A 34 -15.07 20.52 -4.70
C PHE A 34 -14.90 20.13 -6.19
N ASN A 35 -15.98 19.75 -6.87
CA ASN A 35 -16.03 19.44 -8.31
C ASN A 35 -14.90 18.50 -8.78
N VAL A 36 -14.70 17.41 -8.04
CA VAL A 36 -13.61 16.46 -8.27
C VAL A 36 -13.87 15.64 -9.54
N LYS A 37 -13.00 15.78 -10.56
CA LYS A 37 -13.21 15.21 -11.89
C LYS A 37 -12.72 13.76 -12.05
N SER A 38 -11.79 13.31 -11.18
CA SER A 38 -11.14 12.00 -11.27
C SER A 38 -11.54 11.07 -10.12
N GLN A 39 -11.75 9.78 -10.38
CA GLN A 39 -12.09 8.79 -9.33
C GLN A 39 -10.99 8.61 -8.26
N LYS A 40 -9.72 8.94 -8.59
CA LYS A 40 -8.58 8.79 -7.66
C LYS A 40 -8.43 9.97 -6.70
N GLU A 41 -8.88 11.13 -7.14
CA GLU A 41 -8.65 12.40 -6.46
C GLU A 41 -9.38 12.52 -5.10
N PRO A 42 -10.61 11.99 -4.90
CA PRO A 42 -11.27 11.99 -3.60
C PRO A 42 -10.48 11.21 -2.56
N ILE A 43 -9.94 10.04 -2.93
CA ILE A 43 -9.16 9.18 -2.03
C ILE A 43 -7.84 9.88 -1.65
N ILE A 44 -7.17 10.54 -2.60
CA ILE A 44 -5.94 11.30 -2.32
C ILE A 44 -6.21 12.48 -1.38
N ARG A 45 -7.29 13.23 -1.61
CA ARG A 45 -7.71 14.35 -0.76
C ARG A 45 -8.08 13.89 0.65
N TYR A 46 -8.86 12.82 0.75
CA TYR A 46 -9.19 12.22 2.04
C TYR A 46 -7.94 11.73 2.78
N ARG A 47 -7.02 11.06 2.08
CA ARG A 47 -5.72 10.66 2.64
C ARG A 47 -4.93 11.85 3.14
N ARG A 48 -4.82 12.93 2.34
CA ARG A 48 -4.17 14.18 2.77
C ARG A 48 -4.81 14.72 4.05
N TYR A 49 -6.14 14.81 4.12
CA TYR A 49 -6.84 15.28 5.31
C TYR A 49 -6.49 14.46 6.55
N VAL A 50 -6.57 13.12 6.47
CA VAL A 50 -6.26 12.22 7.60
C VAL A 50 -4.81 12.41 8.07
N TYR A 51 -3.87 12.56 7.15
CA TYR A 51 -2.46 12.75 7.47
C TYR A 51 -2.16 14.11 8.12
N GLU A 52 -2.72 15.18 7.56
CA GLU A 52 -2.54 16.53 8.08
C GLU A 52 -3.21 16.67 9.45
N ALA A 53 -4.46 16.22 9.59
CA ALA A 53 -5.19 16.27 10.86
C ALA A 53 -4.52 15.42 11.95
N GLY A 54 -4.02 14.23 11.62
CA GLY A 54 -3.32 13.36 12.58
C GLY A 54 -1.94 13.86 13.01
N SER A 55 -1.40 14.89 12.34
CA SER A 55 -0.14 15.53 12.71
C SER A 55 -0.31 16.75 13.62
N LEU A 56 -1.54 17.26 13.76
CA LEU A 56 -1.84 18.40 14.62
C LEU A 56 -1.80 17.98 16.09
N ASN A 57 -1.13 18.79 16.90
CA ASN A 57 -1.20 18.73 18.36
C ASN A 57 -2.18 19.81 18.83
N GLN A 58 -3.36 19.41 19.30
CA GLN A 58 -4.31 20.33 19.96
C GLN A 58 -4.73 19.72 21.29
N PRO A 59 -3.88 19.85 22.34
CA PRO A 59 -4.16 19.28 23.65
C PRO A 59 -5.46 19.84 24.25
N GLU A 60 -5.79 21.10 23.97
CA GLU A 60 -7.04 21.74 24.42
C GLU A 60 -8.31 21.09 23.86
N LYS A 61 -8.24 20.44 22.69
CA LYS A 61 -9.35 19.73 22.05
C LYS A 61 -9.26 18.22 22.19
N GLY A 62 -8.35 17.73 23.03
CA GLY A 62 -8.11 16.29 23.24
C GLY A 62 -7.47 15.57 22.04
N SER A 63 -7.01 16.29 21.01
CA SER A 63 -6.34 15.67 19.86
C SER A 63 -4.82 15.62 20.08
N VAL A 64 -4.31 14.42 20.31
CA VAL A 64 -2.88 14.14 20.43
C VAL A 64 -2.32 13.85 19.04
N LYS A 65 -1.14 14.39 18.71
CA LYS A 65 -0.43 14.04 17.48
C LYS A 65 -0.10 12.56 17.44
N VAL A 66 -0.58 11.90 16.40
CA VAL A 66 -0.36 10.46 16.15
C VAL A 66 0.63 10.26 15.01
N ILE A 67 0.73 11.23 14.09
CA ILE A 67 1.58 11.14 12.90
C ILE A 67 2.85 11.95 13.10
N GLU A 68 4.00 11.27 12.97
CA GLU A 68 5.32 11.89 13.03
C GLU A 68 5.60 12.81 11.83
N ASP A 69 6.34 13.89 12.06
CA ASP A 69 6.67 14.88 11.02
C ASP A 69 7.49 14.26 9.87
N LYS A 70 8.35 13.29 10.18
CA LYS A 70 9.14 12.55 9.19
C LYS A 70 8.23 11.77 8.23
N VAL A 71 7.18 11.15 8.75
CA VAL A 71 6.19 10.42 7.95
C VAL A 71 5.41 11.41 7.09
N LEU A 72 4.92 12.50 7.68
CA LEU A 72 4.16 13.53 6.96
C LEU A 72 4.98 14.17 5.83
N ALA A 73 6.24 14.52 6.08
CA ALA A 73 7.14 15.08 5.07
C ALA A 73 7.37 14.11 3.90
N LYS A 74 7.44 12.80 4.16
CA LYS A 74 7.50 11.78 3.10
C LYS A 74 6.22 11.75 2.27
N GLU A 75 5.05 11.84 2.91
CA GLU A 75 3.77 11.83 2.21
C GLU A 75 3.52 13.11 1.39
N ARG A 76 3.88 14.28 1.93
CA ARG A 76 3.82 15.57 1.22
C ARG A 76 4.67 15.57 -0.05
N ARG A 77 5.89 15.02 0.01
CA ARG A 77 6.79 14.90 -1.16
C ARG A 77 6.19 14.11 -2.33
N ARG A 78 5.26 13.20 -2.05
CA ARG A 78 4.57 12.39 -3.08
C ARG A 78 3.12 12.82 -3.29
N ALA A 79 2.74 14.03 -2.85
CA ALA A 79 1.38 14.55 -2.93
C ALA A 79 0.31 13.58 -2.39
N PHE A 80 0.67 12.76 -1.39
CA PHE A 80 -0.18 11.71 -0.82
C PHE A 80 -0.62 10.60 -1.79
N GLU A 81 -0.03 10.54 -2.99
CA GLU A 81 -0.29 9.49 -3.96
C GLU A 81 0.32 8.14 -3.53
N LEU A 82 -0.36 7.06 -3.94
CA LEU A 82 0.11 5.70 -3.75
C LEU A 82 0.80 5.18 -5.00
N SER A 83 2.05 4.79 -4.85
CA SER A 83 2.78 4.11 -5.91
C SER A 83 2.16 2.74 -6.21
N LYS A 84 2.49 2.14 -7.37
CA LYS A 84 2.03 0.78 -7.70
C LYS A 84 2.50 -0.24 -6.66
N THR A 85 3.74 -0.10 -6.18
CA THR A 85 4.32 -0.97 -5.14
C THR A 85 3.62 -0.80 -3.79
N ASP A 86 3.23 0.42 -3.42
CA ASP A 86 2.43 0.65 -2.21
C ASP A 86 1.07 -0.03 -2.32
N ARG A 87 0.36 0.13 -3.44
CA ARG A 87 -0.94 -0.54 -3.65
C ARG A 87 -0.81 -2.04 -3.58
N PHE A 88 0.19 -2.62 -4.24
CA PHE A 88 0.46 -4.05 -4.16
C PHE A 88 0.71 -4.51 -2.72
N ARG A 89 1.52 -3.77 -1.97
CA ARG A 89 1.80 -4.06 -0.56
C ARG A 89 0.52 -3.99 0.29
N TYR A 90 -0.33 -2.99 0.10
CA TYR A 90 -1.58 -2.87 0.87
C TYR A 90 -2.60 -3.95 0.48
N ARG A 91 -2.73 -4.28 -0.80
CA ARG A 91 -3.65 -5.33 -1.28
C ARG A 91 -3.20 -6.74 -0.89
N THR A 92 -1.90 -6.96 -0.67
CA THR A 92 -1.36 -8.26 -0.29
C THR A 92 -1.44 -8.49 1.22
N ARG A 93 -2.45 -9.24 1.68
CA ARG A 93 -2.69 -9.47 3.12
C ARG A 93 -1.89 -10.61 3.74
N TYR A 94 -1.72 -11.71 3.02
CA TYR A 94 -0.98 -12.88 3.50
C TYR A 94 -0.11 -13.43 2.37
N PHE A 95 1.15 -13.73 2.69
CA PHE A 95 2.00 -14.57 1.85
C PHE A 95 1.90 -15.99 2.39
N THR A 96 0.99 -16.79 1.87
CA THR A 96 0.81 -18.16 2.35
C THR A 96 1.73 -19.19 1.68
N ASP A 97 2.76 -18.77 0.92
CA ASP A 97 3.58 -19.77 0.24
C ASP A 97 4.97 -19.26 -0.18
N SER A 98 5.96 -19.37 0.73
CA SER A 98 7.42 -19.29 0.52
C SER A 98 7.91 -18.35 -0.60
N GLY A 99 7.23 -17.21 -0.73
CA GLY A 99 7.33 -16.33 -1.89
C GLY A 99 8.35 -15.25 -1.62
N ILE A 100 9.54 -15.40 -2.19
CA ILE A 100 10.55 -14.35 -2.16
C ILE A 100 10.14 -13.29 -3.20
N ILE A 101 10.05 -12.03 -2.77
CA ILE A 101 9.67 -10.90 -3.62
C ILE A 101 10.64 -9.74 -3.39
N GLY A 102 11.05 -9.08 -4.46
CA GLY A 102 11.93 -7.92 -4.40
C GLY A 102 12.53 -7.60 -5.76
N SER A 103 13.73 -7.01 -5.78
CA SER A 103 14.50 -6.88 -7.02
C SER A 103 14.90 -8.26 -7.56
N LYS A 104 15.31 -8.32 -8.83
CA LYS A 104 15.75 -9.57 -9.45
C LYS A 104 16.92 -10.20 -8.68
N GLU A 105 17.85 -9.37 -8.22
CA GLU A 105 19.04 -9.74 -7.46
C GLU A 105 18.64 -10.24 -6.07
N PHE A 106 17.74 -9.52 -5.39
CA PHE A 106 17.23 -9.92 -4.08
C PHE A 106 16.55 -11.29 -4.14
N VAL A 107 15.72 -11.52 -5.16
CA VAL A 107 15.02 -12.81 -5.34
C VAL A 107 16.01 -13.94 -5.63
N SER A 108 16.98 -13.70 -6.51
CA SER A 108 18.02 -14.69 -6.86
C SER A 108 18.88 -15.06 -5.65
N LEU A 109 19.35 -14.06 -4.90
CA LEU A 109 20.21 -14.25 -3.73
C LEU A 109 19.51 -15.07 -2.65
N ASN A 110 18.28 -14.69 -2.29
CA ASN A 110 17.54 -15.38 -1.25
C ASN A 110 17.08 -16.76 -1.71
N TYR A 111 16.78 -16.96 -3.00
CA TYR A 111 16.52 -18.30 -3.52
C TYR A 111 17.70 -19.24 -3.30
N GLN A 112 18.94 -18.79 -3.61
CA GLN A 112 20.12 -19.62 -3.42
C GLN A 112 20.34 -19.97 -1.93
N ARG A 113 20.12 -19.02 -1.02
CA ARG A 113 20.24 -19.24 0.44
C ARG A 113 19.28 -20.31 0.97
N PHE A 114 18.06 -20.34 0.45
CA PHE A 114 17.01 -21.24 0.94
C PHE A 114 16.70 -22.37 -0.04
N LYS A 115 17.52 -22.58 -1.07
CA LYS A 115 17.28 -23.55 -2.16
C LYS A 115 16.96 -24.94 -1.63
N ASN A 116 17.66 -25.34 -0.56
CA ASN A 116 17.53 -26.65 0.08
C ASN A 116 16.18 -26.87 0.79
N LEU A 117 15.46 -25.79 1.13
CA LEU A 117 14.14 -25.86 1.76
C LEU A 117 13.00 -26.03 0.73
N PHE A 118 13.29 -25.89 -0.56
CA PHE A 118 12.30 -26.06 -1.61
C PHE A 118 12.36 -27.48 -2.18
N SER A 119 11.24 -28.21 -2.18
CA SER A 119 11.10 -29.54 -2.79
C SER A 119 11.08 -29.53 -4.34
N SER A 120 11.71 -28.54 -4.98
CA SER A 120 11.64 -28.32 -6.43
C SER A 120 12.68 -29.16 -7.17
N LYS A 121 12.25 -29.93 -8.18
CA LYS A 121 13.16 -30.69 -9.06
C LYS A 121 14.04 -29.79 -9.95
N HIS A 122 13.54 -28.61 -10.30
CA HIS A 122 14.21 -27.67 -11.19
C HIS A 122 14.61 -26.39 -10.46
N GLU A 123 15.67 -25.76 -10.95
CA GLU A 123 16.11 -24.45 -10.48
C GLU A 123 15.05 -23.38 -10.76
N LYS A 124 14.64 -22.65 -9.71
CA LYS A 124 13.65 -21.59 -9.85
C LYS A 124 14.33 -20.30 -10.27
N LYS A 125 13.76 -19.63 -11.27
CA LYS A 125 14.22 -18.32 -11.76
C LYS A 125 13.25 -17.22 -11.30
N PRO A 126 13.74 -16.02 -10.93
CA PRO A 126 12.88 -14.87 -10.65
C PRO A 126 11.98 -14.56 -11.84
N LYS A 127 10.68 -14.39 -11.60
CA LYS A 127 9.68 -14.00 -12.58
C LYS A 127 9.23 -12.56 -12.33
N PRO A 128 9.16 -11.70 -13.36
CA PRO A 128 8.65 -10.35 -13.19
C PRO A 128 7.17 -10.38 -12.78
N ILE A 129 6.76 -9.48 -11.90
CA ILE A 129 5.37 -9.32 -11.50
C ILE A 129 4.68 -8.39 -12.50
N LYS A 130 3.64 -8.89 -13.18
CA LYS A 130 2.88 -8.08 -14.14
C LYS A 130 2.23 -6.89 -13.41
N GLY A 131 2.48 -5.68 -13.91
CA GLY A 131 1.97 -4.42 -13.33
C GLY A 131 3.00 -3.67 -12.44
N LEU A 132 4.03 -4.36 -11.95
CA LEU A 132 5.04 -3.81 -11.05
C LEU A 132 6.44 -3.85 -11.67
N ASP A 133 6.82 -2.75 -12.32
CA ASP A 133 8.12 -2.61 -12.96
C ASP A 133 9.25 -2.72 -11.94
N GLY A 134 10.28 -3.51 -12.25
CA GLY A 134 11.42 -3.76 -11.37
C GLY A 134 11.15 -4.75 -10.22
N MET A 135 9.94 -5.29 -10.08
CA MET A 135 9.59 -6.23 -9.02
C MET A 135 9.47 -7.66 -9.53
N TYR A 136 10.13 -8.58 -8.84
CA TYR A 136 10.23 -9.99 -9.19
C TYR A 136 9.74 -10.86 -8.05
N SER A 137 9.33 -12.08 -8.37
CA SER A 137 9.01 -13.10 -7.38
C SER A 137 9.40 -14.51 -7.85
N LEU A 138 9.56 -15.44 -6.91
CA LEU A 138 9.77 -16.86 -7.26
C LEU A 138 8.51 -17.58 -7.76
N ARG A 139 7.34 -17.00 -7.50
CA ARG A 139 6.05 -17.51 -7.99
C ARG A 139 5.53 -16.61 -9.10
N ARG A 140 4.47 -17.05 -9.78
CA ARG A 140 3.78 -16.18 -10.74
C ARG A 140 2.81 -15.32 -9.95
N LEU A 141 3.05 -14.01 -9.93
CA LEU A 141 2.18 -13.02 -9.31
C LEU A 141 1.81 -11.94 -10.34
N SER A 142 0.69 -11.28 -10.11
CA SER A 142 0.23 -10.12 -10.88
C SER A 142 -0.41 -9.11 -9.95
N GLU A 143 -0.19 -7.82 -10.19
CA GLU A 143 -1.00 -6.76 -9.61
C GLU A 143 -2.39 -6.81 -10.26
N ALA A 144 -3.44 -6.96 -9.47
CA ALA A 144 -4.80 -6.70 -9.92
C ALA A 144 -4.91 -5.19 -10.18
N ILE A 145 -5.21 -4.80 -11.42
CA ILE A 145 -5.38 -3.41 -11.83
C ILE A 145 -6.72 -2.93 -11.29
#